data_AF-A0AAJ4N881-F1
#
_entry.id   AF-A0AAJ4N881-F1
#
_cell.length_a   1.000
_cell.length_b   1.000
_cell.length_c   1.000
_cell.angle_alpha   90.00
_cell.angle_beta   90.00
_cell.angle_gamma   90.00
#
_symmetry.space_group_name_H-M   'P 1'
#
loop_
_entity.id
_entity.type
_entity.pdbx_description
1 polymer ?
#
loop_
_entity_poly.entity_id
_entity_poly.type
_entity_poly.pdbx_seq_one_letter_code
_entity_poly.pdbx_strand_id
1 'polypeptide(L)' 'MRTILPAPLEGVEVYDVDSGLGGHFTVSVVSELNDGKVEVRIWQGELTSQGWKSYGLFDGKTFVTKRAKLINPRGLR' A
#
# COMPACT_ATOMS: atom_id res chain seq x y z
N MET A 1 13.42 9.17 16.88
CA MET A 1 12.57 7.97 16.67
C MET A 1 11.28 8.46 16.03
N ARG A 2 10.97 8.07 14.79
CA ARG A 2 9.71 8.47 14.15
C ARG A 2 8.59 7.58 14.68
N THR A 3 7.79 8.13 15.58
CA THR A 3 6.57 7.51 16.09
C THR A 3 5.53 7.49 14.97
N ILE A 4 5.34 6.34 14.33
CA ILE A 4 4.17 6.10 13.50
C ILE A 4 2.98 5.89 14.44
N LEU A 5 2.17 6.95 14.61
CA LEU A 5 0.84 6.82 15.17
C LEU A 5 0.09 5.75 14.36
N PRO A 6 -0.67 4.83 14.97
CA PRO A 6 -1.66 4.06 14.23
C PRO A 6 -2.75 5.05 13.83
N ALA A 7 -2.53 5.76 12.72
CA ALA A 7 -3.60 6.49 12.07
C ALA A 7 -4.73 5.47 11.83
N PRO A 8 -5.99 5.84 12.07
CA PRO A 8 -7.09 5.01 11.62
C PRO A 8 -6.86 4.75 10.13
N LEU A 9 -6.94 3.48 9.74
CA LEU A 9 -6.72 3.04 8.36
C LEU A 9 -7.78 3.63 7.41
N GLU A 10 -8.85 4.16 7.99
CA GLU A 10 -9.83 4.98 7.28
C GLU A 10 -9.14 6.19 6.65
N GLY A 11 -9.18 6.24 5.32
CA GLY A 11 -8.61 7.33 4.53
C GLY A 11 -7.19 7.10 4.02
N VAL A 12 -6.60 5.92 4.22
CA VAL A 12 -5.35 5.55 3.53
C VAL A 12 -5.62 5.47 2.04
N GLU A 13 -4.95 6.31 1.26
CA GLU A 13 -5.01 6.23 -0.20
C GLU A 13 -4.18 5.05 -0.71
N VAL A 14 -4.82 4.19 -1.50
CA VAL A 14 -4.22 3.02 -2.10
C VAL A 14 -4.39 3.01 -3.61
N TYR A 15 -3.51 2.25 -4.24
CA TYR A 15 -3.35 2.11 -5.67
C TYR A 15 -3.19 0.64 -6.01
N ASP A 16 -3.49 0.28 -7.24
CA ASP A 16 -3.08 -1.01 -7.79
C ASP A 16 -1.75 -0.87 -8.52
N VAL A 17 -0.92 -1.90 -8.42
CA VAL A 17 0.33 -2.04 -9.16
C VAL A 17 0.49 -3.48 -9.59
N ASP A 18 0.94 -3.71 -10.82
CA ASP A 18 1.22 -5.05 -11.33
C ASP A 18 2.18 -5.81 -10.40
N SER A 19 1.80 -7.03 -10.01
CA SER A 19 2.58 -7.85 -9.08
C SER A 19 3.69 -8.64 -9.77
N GLY A 20 3.70 -8.71 -11.10
CA GLY A 20 4.52 -9.62 -11.89
C GLY A 20 4.13 -11.10 -11.77
N LEU A 21 3.05 -11.42 -11.03
CA LEU A 21 2.60 -12.79 -10.76
C LEU A 21 1.21 -13.09 -11.36
N GLY A 22 0.78 -12.30 -12.35
CA GLY A 22 -0.54 -12.44 -12.98
C GLY A 22 -1.68 -11.78 -12.21
N GLY A 23 -1.40 -10.74 -11.43
CA GLY A 23 -2.40 -9.95 -10.71
C GLY A 23 -1.86 -8.59 -10.28
N HIS A 24 -2.59 -7.91 -9.40
CA HIS A 24 -2.19 -6.63 -8.84
C HIS A 24 -2.01 -6.72 -7.32
N PHE A 25 -1.04 -5.96 -6.80
CA PHE A 25 -1.01 -5.61 -5.38
C PHE A 25 -1.76 -4.31 -5.17
N THR A 26 -2.57 -4.26 -4.11
CA THR A 26 -3.04 -2.99 -3.56
C THR A 26 -1.95 -2.43 -2.66
N VAL A 27 -1.55 -1.18 -2.89
CA VAL A 27 -0.40 -0.56 -2.22
C VAL A 27 -0.69 0.89 -1.82
N SER A 28 -0.08 1.37 -0.74
CA SER A 28 -0.04 2.80 -0.41
C SER A 28 1.38 3.33 -0.57
N VAL A 29 1.53 4.59 -0.99
CA VAL A 29 2.84 5.24 -1.01
C VAL A 29 3.26 5.59 0.41
N VAL A 30 4.44 5.14 0.83
CA VAL A 30 5.01 5.43 2.15
C VAL A 30 6.13 6.48 2.09
N SER A 31 6.79 6.62 0.93
CA SER A 31 7.77 7.68 0.71
C SER A 31 7.87 8.02 -0.78
N GLU A 32 7.96 9.31 -1.09
CA GLU A 32 8.37 9.80 -2.41
C GLU A 32 9.89 9.76 -2.49
N LEU A 33 10.42 9.34 -3.64
CA LEU A 33 11.85 9.28 -3.93
C LEU A 33 12.14 10.14 -5.17
N ASN A 34 13.43 10.38 -5.42
CA ASN A 34 13.84 11.12 -6.62
C ASN A 34 13.47 10.38 -7.91
N ASP A 35 13.39 11.11 -9.03
CA ASP A 35 13.18 10.55 -10.37
C ASP A 35 11.79 9.88 -10.56
N GLY A 36 10.77 10.39 -9.86
CA GLY A 36 9.39 9.87 -9.95
C GLY A 36 9.24 8.45 -9.41
N LYS A 37 10.19 8.01 -8.58
CA LYS A 37 10.12 6.73 -7.86
C LYS A 37 9.41 6.92 -6.54
N VAL A 38 8.75 5.88 -6.08
CA VAL A 38 8.04 5.84 -4.81
C VAL A 38 8.30 4.51 -4.12
N GLU A 39 8.47 4.57 -2.81
CA GLU A 39 8.40 3.39 -1.96
C GLU A 39 6.94 3.16 -1.59
N VAL A 40 6.47 1.92 -1.76
CA VAL A 40 5.08 1.53 -1.50
C VAL A 40 5.02 0.37 -0.52
N ARG A 41 3.95 0.31 0.30
CA ARG A 41 3.62 -0.80 1.21
C ARG A 41 2.45 -1.59 0.65
N ILE A 42 2.56 -2.92 0.61
CA ILE A 42 1.48 -3.82 0.17
C ILE A 42 0.42 -3.95 1.26
N TRP A 43 -0.84 -3.88 0.84
CA TRP A 43 -2.03 -4.19 1.62
C TRP A 43 -2.63 -5.49 1.08
N GLN A 44 -2.48 -6.57 1.85
CA GLN A 44 -3.12 -7.86 1.56
C GLN A 44 -3.90 -8.33 2.80
N GLY A 45 -5.17 -7.98 2.82
CA GLY A 45 -6.01 -8.14 3.99
C GLY A 45 -7.37 -7.51 3.77
N GLU A 46 -8.09 -7.31 4.86
CA GLU A 46 -9.40 -6.67 4.88
C GLU A 46 -9.49 -5.72 6.08
N LEU A 47 -10.13 -4.56 5.88
CA LEU A 47 -10.46 -3.67 6.96
C LEU A 47 -11.71 -4.18 7.67
N THR A 48 -11.55 -4.64 8.90
CA THR A 48 -12.65 -5.11 9.75
C THR A 48 -13.04 -4.05 10.78
N SER A 49 -14.17 -4.24 11.48
CA SER A 49 -14.56 -3.40 12.61
C SER A 49 -13.54 -3.39 13.76
N GLN A 50 -12.63 -4.37 13.82
CA GLN A 50 -11.55 -4.45 14.80
C GLN A 50 -10.22 -3.89 14.26
N GLY A 51 -10.20 -3.38 13.02
CA GLY A 51 -9.01 -2.89 12.33
C GLY A 51 -8.57 -3.80 11.17
N TRP A 52 -7.34 -3.61 10.69
CA TRP A 52 -6.79 -4.40 9.58
C TRP A 52 -6.58 -5.86 9.97
N LYS A 53 -7.17 -6.76 9.20
CA LYS A 53 -6.89 -8.18 9.27
C LYS A 53 -6.03 -8.58 8.08
N SER A 54 -4.76 -8.86 8.35
CA SER A 54 -3.79 -9.31 7.35
C SER A 54 -4.07 -10.75 6.89
N TYR A 55 -3.98 -11.02 5.59
CA TYR A 55 -4.34 -12.31 4.97
C TYR A 55 -3.19 -13.06 4.33
N GLY A 56 -1.97 -12.52 4.28
CA GLY A 56 -0.92 -13.26 3.58
C GLY A 56 0.49 -12.73 3.74
N LEU A 57 1.36 -13.39 2.98
CA LEU A 57 2.81 -13.26 3.07
C LEU A 57 3.36 -11.93 2.55
N PHE A 58 2.54 -11.18 1.81
CA PHE A 58 2.97 -9.93 1.18
C PHE A 58 2.52 -8.69 1.95
N ASP A 59 1.50 -8.79 2.79
CA ASP A 59 1.03 -7.65 3.58
C ASP A 59 2.16 -7.02 4.40
N GLY A 60 2.26 -5.70 4.36
CA GLY A 60 3.28 -4.95 5.06
C GLY A 60 4.66 -4.93 4.41
N LYS A 61 4.92 -5.74 3.38
CA LYS A 61 6.17 -5.64 2.61
C LYS A 61 6.22 -4.34 1.84
N THR A 62 7.42 -3.78 1.71
CA THR A 62 7.68 -2.59 0.91
C THR A 62 8.55 -2.90 -0.30
N PHE A 63 8.37 -2.12 -1.35
CA PHE A 63 9.25 -2.13 -2.51
C PHE A 63 9.20 -0.78 -3.24
N VAL A 64 10.19 -0.53 -4.10
CA VAL A 64 10.28 0.70 -4.88
C VAL A 64 9.71 0.47 -6.29
N THR A 65 8.86 1.38 -6.74
CA THR A 65 8.33 1.41 -8.11
C THR A 65 8.29 2.83 -8.66
N LYS A 66 7.87 3.00 -9.91
CA LYS A 66 7.62 4.32 -10.50
C LYS A 66 6.20 4.77 -10.13
N ARG A 67 6.03 6.03 -9.75
CA ARG A 67 4.71 6.64 -9.48
C ARG A 67 3.75 6.42 -10.64
N ALA A 68 4.24 6.56 -11.87
CA ALA A 68 3.46 6.37 -13.09
C ALA A 68 2.93 4.93 -13.31
N LYS A 69 3.40 3.93 -12.55
CA LYS A 69 2.87 2.56 -12.58
C LYS A 69 1.70 2.33 -11.62
N LEU A 70 1.45 3.27 -10.71
CA LEU A 70 0.33 3.18 -9.77
C LEU A 70 -0.96 3.60 -10.48
N ILE A 71 -1.98 2.75 -10.41
CA ILE A 71 -3.27 2.97 -11.07
C ILE A 71 -4.43 2.83 -10.06
N ASN A 72 -5.64 3.20 -10.48
CA ASN A 72 -6.88 3.00 -9.72
C ASN A 72 -6.85 3.56 -8.27
N PRO A 73 -6.59 4.88 -8.09
CA PRO A 73 -6.52 5.50 -6.78
C PRO A 73 -7.88 5.39 -6.06
N ARG A 74 -7.85 4.91 -4.82
CA ARG A 74 -9.04 4.77 -3.97
C ARG A 74 -8.65 4.78 -2.48
N GLY A 75 -9.62 4.96 -1.60
CA GLY A 75 -9.40 4.70 -0.17
C GLY A 75 -9.31 3.19 0.11
N LEU A 76 -8.44 2.82 1.05
CA LEU A 76 -8.42 1.48 1.63
C LEU A 76 -9.79 1.20 2.27
N ARG A 77 -10.36 0.04 1.96
CA ARG A 77 -11.68 -0.41 2.39
C ARG A 77 -11.61 -1.84 2.87
#